data_AF-A0A535RHH0-F1
#
_entry.id   AF-A0A535RHH0-F1
#
_cell.length_a   1.000
_cell.length_b   1.000
_cell.length_c   1.000
_cell.angle_alpha   90.00
_cell.angle_beta   90.00
_cell.angle_gamma   90.00
#
_symmetry.space_group_name_H-M   'P 1'
#
loop_
_entity.id
_entity.type
_entity.pdbx_description
1 polymer ?
#
loop_
_entity_poly.entity_id
_entity_poly.type
_entity_poly.pdbx_seq_one_letter_code
_entity_poly.pdbx_strand_id
1 'polypeptide(L)'
;NLVLYKTVSRRFTPIWSSNTNGREVGQCDMQTDGNLVIYTADNTPIWASHTNGHNGSHLEVQDDGNVVIYTPDQKPIWATGTQGR
;
A
#
# COMPACT_ATOMS: atom_id res chain seq x y z
N ASN A 1 -0.97 -11.08 3.12
CA ASN A 1 -1.97 -10.13 2.57
C ASN A 1 -1.78 -8.75 3.21
N LEU A 2 -1.85 -7.67 2.43
CA LEU A 2 -1.95 -6.31 2.95
C LEU A 2 -3.39 -5.83 2.77
N VAL A 3 -4.02 -5.35 3.83
CA VAL A 3 -5.44 -4.99 3.83
C VAL A 3 -5.61 -3.69 4.59
N LEU A 4 -6.38 -2.77 4.02
CA LEU A 4 -6.84 -1.58 4.71
C LEU A 4 -8.20 -1.89 5.35
N TYR A 5 -8.28 -1.68 6.66
CA TYR A 5 -9.52 -1.86 7.42
C TYR A 5 -10.03 -0.53 7.94
N LYS A 6 -11.33 -0.30 7.78
CA LYS A 6 -12.05 0.73 8.53
C LYS A 6 -12.54 0.16 9.85
N THR A 7 -12.28 0.87 10.95
CA THR A 7 -12.75 0.49 12.28
C THR A 7 -13.86 1.42 12.75
N VAL A 8 -15.08 0.90 12.92
CA VAL A 8 -16.23 1.65 13.46
C VAL A 8 -16.83 0.87 14.63
N SER A 9 -16.91 1.49 15.81
CA SER A 9 -17.50 0.86 17.01
C SER A 9 -16.95 -0.56 17.29
N ARG A 10 -15.64 -0.75 17.12
CA ARG A 10 -14.91 -2.03 17.23
C ARG A 10 -15.25 -3.10 16.19
N ARG A 11 -15.97 -2.77 15.13
CA ARG A 11 -16.10 -3.60 13.93
C ARG A 11 -15.01 -3.24 12.93
N PHE A 12 -14.34 -4.26 12.39
CA PHE A 12 -13.30 -4.13 11.38
C PHE A 12 -13.89 -4.52 10.01
N THR A 13 -13.97 -3.56 9.09
CA THR A 13 -14.46 -3.77 7.72
C THR A 13 -13.31 -3.60 6.74
N PRO A 14 -12.94 -4.62 5.95
CA PRO A 14 -11.92 -4.47 4.91
C PRO A 14 -12.45 -3.56 3.79
N ILE A 15 -11.70 -2.51 3.44
CA ILE A 15 -12.08 -1.53 2.41
C ILE A 15 -11.17 -1.58 1.18
N TRP A 16 -9.97 -2.15 1.30
CA TRP A 16 -9.05 -2.45 0.21
C TRP A 16 -8.14 -3.64 0.57
N SER A 17 -7.66 -4.38 -0.43
CA SER A 17 -6.75 -5.52 -0.27
C SER A 17 -5.77 -5.59 -1.44
N SER A 18 -4.51 -5.94 -1.15
CA SER A 18 -3.50 -6.24 -2.19
C SER A 18 -3.73 -7.59 -2.88
N ASN A 19 -4.72 -8.37 -2.41
CA ASN A 19 -5.10 -9.67 -2.95
C ASN A 19 -3.96 -10.71 -2.94
N THR A 20 -3.10 -10.63 -1.93
CA THR A 20 -2.04 -11.61 -1.66
C THR A 20 -2.45 -12.59 -0.55
N ASN A 21 -3.75 -12.80 -0.31
CA ASN A 21 -4.24 -13.85 0.56
C ASN A 21 -3.93 -15.24 -0.03
N GLY A 22 -3.58 -16.21 0.82
CA GLY A 22 -3.18 -17.56 0.39
C GLY A 22 -1.78 -17.66 -0.21
N ARG A 23 -1.03 -16.55 -0.28
CA ARG A 23 0.39 -16.52 -0.65
C ARG A 23 1.24 -16.39 0.60
N GLU A 24 2.40 -17.04 0.62
CA GLU A 24 3.42 -16.79 1.66
C GLU A 24 3.91 -15.36 1.52
N VAL A 25 3.59 -14.48 2.48
CA VAL A 25 4.05 -13.09 2.47
C VAL A 25 5.17 -12.96 3.48
N GLY A 26 6.32 -12.45 3.04
CA GLY A 26 7.48 -12.19 3.87
C GLY A 26 7.56 -10.74 4.33
N GLN A 27 7.48 -9.80 3.39
CA GLN A 27 7.65 -8.37 3.67
C GLN A 27 6.86 -7.47 2.73
N CYS A 28 6.61 -6.25 3.18
CA CYS A 28 6.06 -5.14 2.39
C CYS A 28 7.06 -3.99 2.54
N ASP A 29 7.59 -3.51 1.41
CA ASP A 29 8.70 -2.56 1.40
C ASP A 29 8.40 -1.36 0.51
N MET A 30 8.55 -0.16 1.07
CA MET A 30 8.52 1.09 0.33
C MET A 30 9.95 1.40 -0.12
N GLN A 31 10.27 0.95 -1.32
CA GLN A 31 11.63 0.90 -1.83
C GLN A 31 12.17 2.29 -2.16
N THR A 32 13.50 2.41 -2.19
CA THR A 32 14.20 3.67 -2.48
C THR A 32 13.96 4.19 -3.89
N ASP A 33 13.58 3.31 -4.83
CA ASP A 33 13.19 3.65 -6.20
C ASP A 33 11.76 4.22 -6.33
N GLY A 34 11.03 4.29 -5.22
CA GLY A 34 9.66 4.78 -5.15
C GLY A 34 8.58 3.73 -5.36
N ASN A 35 8.90 2.44 -5.41
CA ASN A 35 7.92 1.36 -5.55
C ASN A 35 7.53 0.76 -4.19
N LEU A 36 6.22 0.59 -3.94
CA LEU A 36 5.74 -0.22 -2.82
C LEU A 36 5.57 -1.65 -3.32
N VAL A 37 6.32 -2.60 -2.76
CA VAL A 37 6.33 -3.99 -3.22
C VAL A 37 6.07 -4.94 -2.07
N ILE A 38 5.23 -5.95 -2.31
CA ILE A 38 5.02 -7.07 -1.39
C ILE A 38 5.80 -8.26 -1.93
N TYR A 39 6.60 -8.85 -1.06
CA TYR A 39 7.42 -10.02 -1.34
C TYR A 39 6.96 -11.23 -0.53
N THR A 40 7.24 -12.41 -1.05
CA THR A 40 7.28 -13.66 -0.30
C THR A 40 8.52 -13.72 0.61
N ALA A 41 8.60 -14.74 1.46
CA ALA A 41 9.73 -14.91 2.40
C ALA A 41 11.08 -15.16 1.70
N ASP A 42 11.06 -15.69 0.48
CA ASP A 42 12.23 -15.91 -0.38
C ASP A 42 12.55 -14.71 -1.30
N ASN A 43 11.98 -13.53 -1.02
CA ASN A 43 12.15 -12.29 -1.79
C ASN A 43 11.60 -12.31 -3.23
N THR A 44 10.61 -13.17 -3.54
CA THR A 44 9.88 -13.10 -4.81
C THR A 44 8.77 -12.03 -4.75
N PRO A 45 8.72 -11.05 -5.67
CA PRO A 45 7.67 -10.04 -5.69
C PRO A 45 6.32 -10.65 -6.09
N ILE A 46 5.27 -10.37 -5.33
CA ILE A 46 3.91 -10.88 -5.57
C ILE A 46 2.86 -9.80 -5.80
N TRP A 47 3.21 -8.54 -5.51
CA TRP A 47 2.39 -7.36 -5.81
C TRP A 47 3.28 -6.11 -5.82
N ALA A 48 2.97 -5.13 -6.67
CA ALA A 48 3.65 -3.83 -6.69
C ALA A 48 2.66 -2.68 -6.98
N SER A 49 2.96 -1.49 -6.46
CA SER A 49 2.23 -0.26 -6.81
C SER A 49 2.54 0.23 -8.23
N HIS A 50 3.65 -0.23 -8.82
CA HIS A 50 4.15 0.19 -10.13
C HIS A 50 4.50 1.68 -10.18
N THR A 51 5.14 2.17 -9.10
CA THR A 51 5.58 3.56 -8.94
C THR A 51 7.09 3.71 -8.97
N ASN A 52 7.82 2.70 -9.47
CA ASN A 52 9.26 2.74 -9.63
C ASN A 52 9.71 3.89 -10.55
N GLY A 53 10.89 4.46 -10.27
CA GLY A 53 11.42 5.64 -10.97
C GLY A 53 11.03 6.97 -10.31
N HIS A 54 10.33 6.91 -9.19
CA HIS A 54 9.94 8.06 -8.37
C HIS A 54 10.68 8.04 -7.03
N ASN A 55 12.01 8.13 -7.08
CA ASN A 55 12.86 7.97 -5.91
C ASN A 55 12.50 8.91 -4.76
N GLY A 56 12.58 8.40 -3.53
CA GLY A 56 12.21 9.15 -2.32
C GLY A 56 10.71 9.33 -2.12
N SER A 57 9.87 8.65 -2.91
CA SER A 57 8.43 8.59 -2.63
C SER A 57 8.15 7.89 -1.30
N HIS A 58 7.02 8.25 -0.69
CA HIS A 58 6.59 7.70 0.59
C HIS A 58 5.12 7.31 0.54
N LEU A 59 4.75 6.33 1.37
CA LEU A 59 3.38 5.91 1.59
C LEU A 59 2.77 6.71 2.74
N GLU A 60 1.62 7.32 2.51
CA GLU A 60 0.87 8.08 3.51
C GLU A 60 -0.51 7.43 3.74
N VAL A 61 -0.88 7.29 5.02
CA VAL A 61 -2.23 6.91 5.44
C VAL A 61 -2.93 8.18 5.89
N GLN A 62 -4.03 8.52 5.22
CA GLN A 62 -4.71 9.80 5.36
C GLN A 62 -5.94 9.70 6.28
N ASP A 63 -6.29 10.82 6.92
CA ASP A 63 -7.46 10.91 7.81
C ASP A 63 -8.80 10.69 7.08
N ASP A 64 -8.84 10.92 5.76
CA ASP A 64 -10.01 10.65 4.92
C ASP A 64 -10.21 9.14 4.63
N GLY A 65 -9.32 8.29 5.15
CA GLY A 65 -9.35 6.85 4.99
C GLY A 65 -8.59 6.35 3.76
N ASN A 66 -7.93 7.22 3.00
CA ASN A 66 -7.14 6.81 1.84
C ASN A 66 -5.71 6.41 2.24
N VAL A 67 -5.10 5.62 1.36
CA VAL A 67 -3.66 5.35 1.39
C VAL A 67 -3.09 5.70 0.03
N VAL A 68 -2.08 6.57 0.04
CA VAL A 68 -1.56 7.24 -1.15
C VAL A 68 -0.04 7.17 -1.16
N ILE A 69 0.57 7.02 -2.33
CA ILE A 69 2.01 7.22 -2.51
C ILE A 69 2.22 8.62 -3.08
N TYR A 70 3.06 9.39 -2.39
CA TYR A 70 3.46 10.73 -2.79
C TYR A 70 4.94 10.77 -3.16
N THR A 71 5.26 11.52 -4.20
CA THR A 71 6.63 11.94 -4.51
C THR A 71 7.13 12.99 -3.49
N PRO A 72 8.44 13.29 -3.46
CA PRO A 72 9.00 14.32 -2.57
C PRO A 72 8.40 15.72 -2.73
N ASP A 73 7.90 16.07 -3.92
CA ASP A 73 7.19 17.32 -4.22
C ASP A 73 5.67 17.26 -3.93
N GLN A 74 5.22 16.27 -3.14
CA GLN A 74 3.83 16.11 -2.71
C GLN A 74 2.84 15.85 -3.85
N LYS A 75 3.30 15.26 -4.96
CA LYS A 75 2.41 14.81 -6.04
C LYS A 75 1.95 13.36 -5.79
N PRO A 76 0.64 13.09 -5.78
CA PRO A 76 0.13 11.72 -5.64
C PRO A 76 0.38 10.95 -6.94
N ILE A 77 0.96 9.75 -6.82
CA ILE A 77 1.28 8.88 -7.97
C ILE A 77 0.58 7.52 -7.92
N TRP A 78 0.02 7.14 -6.77
CA TRP A 78 -0.81 5.95 -6.61
C TRP A 78 -1.75 6.14 -5.41
N ALA A 79 -2.94 5.54 -5.45
CA ALA A 79 -3.86 5.54 -4.31
C ALA A 79 -4.72 4.27 -4.27
N THR A 80 -5.15 3.88 -3.07
CA THR A 80 -6.14 2.80 -2.90
C THR A 80 -7.55 3.16 -3.38
N GLY A 81 -7.87 4.46 -3.46
CA GLY A 81 -9.20 4.94 -3.87
C GLY A 81 -10.28 4.72 -2.81
N THR A 82 -9.90 4.80 -1.54
CA THR A 82 -10.77 4.49 -0.39
C THR A 82 -11.22 5.71 0.40
N GLN A 83 -10.88 6.92 -0.04
CA GLN A 83 -11.33 8.16 0.57
C GLN A 83 -12.85 8.18 0.78
N GLY A 84 -13.28 8.46 2.01
CA GLY A 84 -14.69 8.54 2.39
C GLY A 84 -15.44 7.20 2.47
N ARG A 85 -14.77 6.05 2.31
CA ARG A 85 -15.38 4.73 2.59
C ARG A 85 -15.46 4.45 4.07
#